data_AF-A0A842JXB2-F1
#
_entry.id   AF-A0A842JXB2-F1
#
_cell.length_a   1.000
_cell.length_b   1.000
_cell.length_c   1.000
_cell.angle_alpha   90.00
_cell.angle_beta   90.00
_cell.angle_gamma   90.00
#
_symmetry.space_group_name_H-M   'P 1'
#
loop_
_entity.id
_entity.type
_entity.pdbx_description
1 polymer ?
#
loop_
_entity_poly.entity_id
_entity_poly.type
_entity_poly.pdbx_seq_one_letter_code
_entity_poly.pdbx_strand_id
1 'polypeptide(L)'
;MSSGIDQLNQMRSKSTRSNATRTMPPPRHQPRATPVNLSDESPSQEATPGMPVQEPVNLAQPSVATGAAGMHVPPVTTNGGDADQQPPAQRQRTPAELPKQAPASVPSQEPEELTKSTIYLDDASDQFLEEAIYLGRKQKPRIDSRSAIVRFALRALSESMTPGEVIDAIRAAAPPPGNQGRPRL
;
A
#
# COMPACT_ATOMS: atom_id res chain seq x y z
N MET A 1 -38.66 -8.76 46.74
CA MET A 1 -38.25 -7.74 45.74
C MET A 1 -36.74 -7.55 45.87
N SER A 2 -35.96 -8.29 45.09
CA SER A 2 -34.50 -8.27 45.16
C SER A 2 -34.00 -6.95 44.57
N SER A 3 -33.37 -6.12 45.42
CA SER A 3 -32.96 -4.74 45.10
C SER A 3 -31.97 -4.69 43.93
N GLY A 4 -32.13 -3.71 43.03
CA GLY A 4 -31.23 -3.45 41.91
C GLY A 4 -29.77 -3.21 42.31
N ILE A 5 -29.50 -2.92 43.60
CA ILE A 5 -28.15 -2.80 44.15
C ILE A 5 -27.41 -4.16 44.14
N ASP A 6 -28.14 -5.26 44.32
CA ASP A 6 -27.59 -6.61 44.35
C ASP A 6 -27.26 -7.10 42.93
N GLN A 7 -28.10 -6.72 41.96
CA GLN A 7 -27.85 -6.94 40.53
C GLN A 7 -26.58 -6.21 40.07
N LEU A 8 -26.34 -4.99 40.57
CA LEU A 8 -25.15 -4.22 40.26
C LEU A 8 -23.86 -4.85 40.85
N ASN A 9 -23.94 -5.37 42.08
CA ASN A 9 -22.83 -6.09 42.71
C ASN A 9 -22.51 -7.43 42.02
N GLN A 10 -23.52 -8.13 41.51
CA GLN A 10 -23.32 -9.34 40.71
C GLN A 10 -22.70 -9.04 39.33
N MET A 11 -23.06 -7.92 38.69
CA MET A 11 -22.41 -7.51 37.43
C MET A 11 -20.94 -7.14 37.64
N ARG A 12 -20.63 -6.40 38.72
CA ARG A 12 -19.27 -5.96 39.01
C ARG A 12 -18.34 -7.13 39.36
N SER A 13 -18.82 -8.11 40.12
CA SER A 13 -18.06 -9.31 40.48
C SER A 13 -17.85 -10.29 39.30
N LYS A 14 -18.79 -10.37 38.36
CA LYS A 14 -18.60 -11.13 37.11
C LYS A 14 -17.52 -10.51 36.23
N SER A 15 -17.53 -9.19 36.08
CA SER A 15 -16.57 -8.47 35.23
C SER A 15 -15.13 -8.53 35.75
N THR A 16 -14.91 -8.46 37.07
CA THR A 16 -13.56 -8.56 37.65
C THR A 16 -13.01 -9.98 37.59
N ARG A 17 -13.84 -11.02 37.77
CA ARG A 17 -13.39 -12.42 37.63
C ARG A 17 -13.04 -12.79 36.18
N SER A 18 -13.78 -12.28 35.20
CA SER A 18 -13.45 -12.47 33.77
C SER A 18 -12.21 -11.69 33.33
N ASN A 19 -11.86 -10.61 34.03
CA ASN A 19 -10.64 -9.84 33.78
C ASN A 19 -9.41 -10.43 34.50
N ALA A 20 -9.62 -11.16 35.61
CA ALA A 20 -8.56 -11.87 36.32
C ALA A 20 -8.06 -13.13 35.61
N THR A 21 -8.87 -13.75 34.74
CA THR A 21 -8.46 -14.92 33.92
C THR A 21 -7.92 -14.55 32.55
N ARG A 22 -8.18 -13.32 32.07
CA ARG A 22 -7.46 -12.70 30.95
C ARG A 22 -6.25 -11.93 31.50
N THR A 23 -5.34 -12.64 32.15
CA THR A 23 -4.04 -12.05 32.46
C THR A 23 -3.37 -11.77 31.12
N MET A 24 -3.22 -10.48 30.78
CA MET A 24 -2.52 -10.10 29.57
C MET A 24 -1.11 -10.69 29.62
N PRO A 25 -0.62 -11.31 28.54
CA PRO A 25 0.75 -11.81 28.51
C PRO A 25 1.71 -10.65 28.83
N PRO A 26 2.79 -10.93 29.59
CA PRO A 26 3.71 -9.88 30.00
C PRO A 26 4.25 -9.14 28.76
N PRO A 27 4.41 -7.81 28.84
CA PRO A 27 4.92 -7.02 27.74
C PRO A 27 6.27 -7.57 27.29
N ARG A 28 6.38 -7.85 25.98
CA ARG A 28 7.55 -8.53 25.39
C ARG A 28 8.81 -7.66 25.36
N HIS A 29 8.70 -6.39 25.71
CA HIS A 29 9.79 -5.42 25.66
C HIS A 29 9.94 -4.72 27.00
N GLN A 30 11.19 -4.62 27.46
CA GLN A 30 11.52 -3.82 28.64
C GLN A 30 11.17 -2.35 28.39
N PRO A 31 10.74 -1.60 29.42
CA PRO A 31 10.52 -0.17 29.28
C PRO A 31 11.82 0.50 28.83
N ARG A 32 11.73 1.36 27.81
CA ARG A 32 12.89 2.08 27.27
C ARG A 32 13.42 3.04 28.34
N ALA A 33 14.65 2.81 28.79
CA ALA A 33 15.27 3.59 29.87
C ALA A 33 15.85 4.94 29.41
N THR A 34 15.87 5.22 28.10
CA THR A 34 16.46 6.44 27.58
C THR A 34 15.39 7.46 27.20
N PRO A 35 15.41 8.67 27.79
CA PRO A 35 14.53 9.75 27.37
C PRO A 35 14.85 10.14 25.92
N VAL A 36 13.81 10.39 25.14
CA VAL A 36 13.93 10.96 23.79
C VAL A 36 14.43 12.39 23.96
N ASN A 37 15.63 12.67 23.47
CA ASN A 37 16.17 14.02 23.42
C ASN A 37 15.41 14.77 22.32
N LEU A 38 14.49 15.65 22.72
CA LEU A 38 13.90 16.66 21.84
C LEU A 38 14.93 17.79 21.76
N SER A 39 15.83 17.73 20.78
CA SER A 39 16.61 18.91 20.44
C SER A 39 15.66 19.96 19.88
N ASP A 40 15.52 21.07 20.59
CA ASP A 40 14.92 22.30 20.10
C ASP A 40 15.70 22.80 18.88
N GLU A 41 15.27 22.43 17.67
CA GLU A 41 15.64 23.15 16.45
C GLU A 41 14.89 24.49 16.45
N SER A 42 15.57 25.52 16.99
CA SER A 42 15.23 26.92 16.75
C SER A 42 15.64 27.31 15.33
N PRO A 43 14.74 27.72 14.43
CA PRO A 43 15.13 28.26 13.14
C PRO A 43 15.40 29.76 13.29
N SER A 44 16.67 30.13 13.51
CA SER A 44 17.14 31.49 13.27
C SER A 44 17.98 31.50 12.01
N GLN A 45 17.31 31.57 10.84
CA GLN A 45 17.95 32.01 9.61
C GLN A 45 17.79 33.52 9.51
N GLU A 46 18.85 34.25 9.85
CA GLU A 46 19.01 35.66 9.49
C GLU A 46 20.06 35.75 8.38
N ALA A 47 19.62 36.24 7.22
CA ALA A 47 20.42 36.35 6.01
C ALA A 47 21.38 37.53 6.11
N THR A 48 22.60 37.40 5.54
CA THR A 48 23.20 38.49 4.73
C THR A 48 24.17 37.94 3.67
N PRO A 49 24.34 38.66 2.53
CA PRO A 49 24.98 38.17 1.31
C PRO A 49 26.42 38.73 1.11
N GLY A 50 27.30 37.96 0.47
CA GLY A 50 28.61 38.46 0.00
C GLY A 50 29.60 37.34 -0.41
N MET A 51 30.00 37.34 -1.68
CA MET A 51 30.81 36.36 -2.45
C MET A 51 32.28 36.16 -2.00
N PRO A 52 33.15 35.44 -2.74
CA PRO A 52 33.15 34.02 -3.18
C PRO A 52 34.48 33.30 -2.81
N VAL A 53 34.68 32.11 -3.39
CA VAL A 53 35.94 31.34 -3.57
C VAL A 53 36.30 30.35 -2.45
N GLN A 54 36.17 29.04 -2.71
CA GLN A 54 37.29 28.12 -3.00
C GLN A 54 36.81 26.66 -2.97
N GLU A 55 36.81 26.06 -4.15
CA GLU A 55 36.80 24.63 -4.40
C GLU A 55 38.19 24.06 -4.05
N PRO A 56 38.27 22.89 -3.40
CA PRO A 56 39.31 21.96 -3.79
C PRO A 56 38.72 20.61 -4.22
N VAL A 57 38.91 20.33 -5.50
CA VAL A 57 39.09 19.00 -6.07
C VAL A 57 39.97 18.12 -5.16
N ASN A 58 39.51 16.91 -4.85
CA ASN A 58 40.42 15.80 -4.62
C ASN A 58 39.92 14.54 -5.32
N LEU A 59 40.71 14.16 -6.32
CA LEU A 59 40.63 12.91 -7.08
C LEU A 59 41.18 11.74 -6.25
N ALA A 60 40.74 10.54 -6.65
CA ALA A 60 41.28 9.21 -6.36
C ALA A 60 40.70 8.48 -5.15
N GLN A 61 40.34 7.20 -5.20
CA GLN A 61 40.06 6.19 -6.24
C GLN A 61 39.50 4.96 -5.47
N PRO A 62 38.92 3.95 -6.14
CA PRO A 62 38.21 2.84 -5.51
C PRO A 62 39.17 1.74 -5.01
N SER A 63 38.93 1.22 -3.80
CA SER A 63 39.63 0.03 -3.31
C SER A 63 38.88 -1.23 -3.73
N VAL A 64 39.43 -1.91 -4.75
CA VAL A 64 39.17 -3.31 -5.06
C VAL A 64 40.04 -4.20 -4.17
N ALA A 65 39.43 -5.19 -3.51
CA ALA A 65 40.14 -6.33 -2.94
C ALA A 65 39.49 -7.62 -3.43
N THR A 66 40.14 -8.20 -4.43
CA THR A 66 39.94 -9.55 -4.95
C THR A 66 40.49 -10.57 -3.95
N GLY A 67 39.69 -11.58 -3.61
CA GLY A 67 40.13 -12.80 -2.94
C GLY A 67 39.41 -14.00 -3.56
N ALA A 68 40.14 -14.76 -4.37
CA ALA A 68 39.69 -15.93 -5.12
C ALA A 68 39.84 -17.23 -4.33
N ALA A 69 38.90 -18.17 -4.53
CA ALA A 69 38.98 -19.64 -4.42
C ALA A 69 37.54 -20.11 -4.10
N GLY A 70 36.82 -20.84 -4.96
CA GLY A 70 37.16 -22.14 -5.52
C GLY A 70 36.10 -23.15 -5.06
N MET A 71 35.74 -24.09 -5.94
CA MET A 71 34.93 -25.30 -5.72
C MET A 71 33.39 -25.22 -5.85
N HIS A 72 33.01 -25.31 -7.12
CA HIS A 72 31.98 -26.20 -7.66
C HIS A 72 32.07 -27.64 -7.10
N VAL A 73 30.96 -28.26 -6.67
CA VAL A 73 30.59 -29.69 -6.87
C VAL A 73 29.12 -29.97 -6.41
N PRO A 74 28.44 -31.00 -6.97
CA PRO A 74 27.03 -30.98 -7.40
C PRO A 74 26.02 -31.63 -6.44
N PRO A 75 24.69 -31.55 -6.71
CA PRO A 75 23.72 -32.40 -6.03
C PRO A 75 23.82 -33.86 -6.53
N VAL A 76 24.15 -34.78 -5.63
CA VAL A 76 24.11 -36.22 -5.90
C VAL A 76 22.69 -36.75 -5.63
N THR A 77 22.07 -37.20 -6.72
CA THR A 77 20.95 -38.12 -6.74
C THR A 77 21.39 -39.46 -6.15
N THR A 78 20.66 -39.96 -5.15
CA THR A 78 20.73 -41.36 -4.74
C THR A 78 19.37 -42.01 -4.96
N ASN A 79 19.30 -42.86 -5.98
CA ASN A 79 18.28 -43.89 -6.13
C ASN A 79 19.02 -45.23 -6.15
N GLY A 80 18.56 -46.19 -5.36
CA GLY A 80 19.09 -47.55 -5.34
C GLY A 80 18.20 -48.44 -4.48
N GLY A 81 17.37 -49.23 -5.15
CA GLY A 81 16.47 -50.22 -4.58
C GLY A 81 15.82 -51.03 -5.69
N ASP A 82 16.57 -52.02 -6.19
CA ASP A 82 16.15 -53.08 -7.11
C ASP A 82 14.96 -53.89 -6.59
N ALA A 83 14.02 -54.22 -7.48
CA ALA A 83 13.39 -55.54 -7.57
C ALA A 83 12.59 -55.69 -8.89
N ASP A 84 13.07 -56.64 -9.71
CA ASP A 84 12.30 -57.61 -10.51
C ASP A 84 11.42 -57.21 -11.74
N GLN A 85 11.93 -57.65 -12.90
CA GLN A 85 11.28 -58.48 -13.93
C GLN A 85 10.07 -57.96 -14.77
N GLN A 86 10.40 -57.51 -15.98
CA GLN A 86 10.00 -57.99 -17.34
C GLN A 86 8.50 -58.02 -17.83
N PRO A 87 8.20 -57.56 -19.08
CA PRO A 87 6.85 -57.47 -19.69
C PRO A 87 6.57 -58.64 -20.70
N PRO A 88 5.35 -58.85 -21.28
CA PRO A 88 4.92 -58.10 -22.50
C PRO A 88 3.38 -57.96 -22.75
N ALA A 89 3.04 -57.18 -23.81
CA ALA A 89 1.80 -57.17 -24.62
C ALA A 89 0.52 -56.57 -23.98
N GLN A 90 -0.37 -55.83 -24.64
CA GLN A 90 -0.62 -55.53 -26.05
C GLN A 90 -1.60 -54.32 -26.15
N ARG A 91 -1.35 -53.44 -27.13
CA ARG A 91 -2.31 -52.69 -27.99
C ARG A 91 -3.65 -52.22 -27.37
N GLN A 92 -3.93 -50.92 -27.46
CA GLN A 92 -4.89 -50.36 -28.44
C GLN A 92 -5.12 -48.82 -28.28
N ARG A 93 -4.77 -48.12 -29.36
CA ARG A 93 -5.50 -47.03 -30.05
C ARG A 93 -6.03 -45.84 -29.24
N THR A 94 -5.46 -44.70 -29.58
CA THR A 94 -6.00 -43.34 -29.45
C THR A 94 -7.43 -43.21 -30.00
N PRO A 95 -8.26 -42.39 -29.35
CA PRO A 95 -9.12 -41.46 -30.11
C PRO A 95 -8.93 -39.99 -29.70
N ALA A 96 -8.59 -39.18 -30.72
CA ALA A 96 -8.90 -37.77 -30.90
C ALA A 96 -8.79 -36.82 -29.69
N GLU A 97 -7.62 -36.21 -29.56
CA GLU A 97 -7.43 -34.96 -28.82
C GLU A 97 -8.19 -33.84 -29.54
N LEU A 98 -9.32 -33.39 -28.98
CA LEU A 98 -9.89 -32.09 -29.31
C LEU A 98 -8.83 -31.02 -28.99
N PRO A 99 -8.57 -30.05 -29.88
CA PRO A 99 -7.69 -28.94 -29.54
C PRO A 99 -8.32 -28.17 -28.37
N LYS A 100 -7.76 -28.40 -27.18
CA LYS A 100 -8.04 -27.62 -25.99
C LYS A 100 -7.43 -26.24 -26.26
N GLN A 101 -8.25 -25.37 -26.84
CA GLN A 101 -7.91 -23.98 -27.08
C GLN A 101 -7.40 -23.41 -25.76
N ALA A 102 -6.09 -23.18 -25.71
CA ALA A 102 -5.45 -22.54 -24.57
C ALA A 102 -6.21 -21.24 -24.30
N PRO A 103 -6.57 -20.93 -23.05
CA PRO A 103 -7.12 -19.61 -22.75
C PRO A 103 -6.11 -18.59 -23.27
N ALA A 104 -6.56 -17.73 -24.19
CA ALA A 104 -5.77 -16.63 -24.69
C ALA A 104 -5.11 -15.94 -23.50
N SER A 105 -3.78 -15.74 -23.57
CA SER A 105 -3.04 -14.95 -22.58
C SER A 105 -3.75 -13.62 -22.42
N VAL A 106 -4.52 -13.49 -21.34
CA VAL A 106 -4.96 -12.20 -20.85
C VAL A 106 -3.66 -11.43 -20.63
N PRO A 107 -3.45 -10.24 -21.23
CA PRO A 107 -2.26 -9.47 -20.94
C PRO A 107 -2.26 -9.24 -19.44
N SER A 108 -1.32 -9.89 -18.76
CA SER A 108 -1.01 -9.60 -17.38
C SER A 108 -0.52 -8.17 -17.40
N GLN A 109 -1.42 -7.23 -17.09
CA GLN A 109 -1.05 -5.84 -16.89
C GLN A 109 -0.10 -5.87 -15.71
N GLU A 110 1.20 -5.78 -16.01
CA GLU A 110 2.24 -5.45 -15.04
C GLU A 110 1.68 -4.32 -14.17
N PRO A 111 1.76 -4.44 -12.83
CA PRO A 111 1.18 -3.45 -11.94
C PRO A 111 1.84 -2.10 -12.24
N GLU A 112 1.09 -1.22 -12.91
CA GLU A 112 1.53 0.13 -13.21
C GLU A 112 2.00 0.79 -11.91
N GLU A 113 3.19 1.37 -11.93
CA GLU A 113 3.80 1.93 -10.73
C GLU A 113 3.01 3.17 -10.27
N LEU A 114 2.32 3.04 -9.14
CA LEU A 114 1.48 4.11 -8.60
C LEU A 114 2.32 5.10 -7.80
N THR A 115 2.33 6.36 -8.25
CA THR A 115 2.84 7.47 -7.45
C THR A 115 1.82 7.89 -6.38
N LYS A 116 2.28 8.12 -5.14
CA LYS A 116 1.44 8.66 -4.07
C LYS A 116 1.20 10.15 -4.28
N SER A 117 -0.06 10.56 -4.17
CA SER A 117 -0.47 11.97 -4.24
C SER A 117 -1.51 12.27 -3.15
N THR A 118 -1.46 13.49 -2.62
CA THR A 118 -2.41 14.02 -1.64
C THR A 118 -3.26 15.08 -2.33
N ILE A 119 -4.58 14.95 -2.25
CA ILE A 119 -5.56 15.88 -2.82
C ILE A 119 -6.54 16.34 -1.74
N TYR A 120 -7.07 17.54 -1.90
CA TYR A 120 -8.14 18.07 -1.05
C TYR A 120 -9.48 17.85 -1.73
N LEU A 121 -10.46 17.38 -0.97
CA LEU A 121 -11.84 17.16 -1.41
C LEU A 121 -12.75 18.02 -0.54
N ASP A 122 -13.86 18.46 -1.11
CA ASP A 122 -14.96 19.01 -0.33
C ASP A 122 -15.75 17.88 0.35
N ASP A 123 -16.57 18.24 1.33
CA ASP A 123 -17.36 17.28 2.11
C ASP A 123 -18.29 16.44 1.22
N ALA A 124 -18.83 17.05 0.16
CA ALA A 124 -19.73 16.38 -0.77
C ALA A 124 -19.00 15.28 -1.58
N SER A 125 -17.81 15.56 -2.10
CA SER A 125 -17.00 14.55 -2.80
C SER A 125 -16.51 13.46 -1.85
N ASP A 126 -16.15 13.82 -0.60
CA ASP A 126 -15.72 12.86 0.41
C ASP A 126 -16.84 11.87 0.75
N GLN A 127 -18.06 12.38 0.93
CA GLN A 127 -19.28 11.58 1.18
C GLN A 127 -19.61 10.67 0.00
N PHE A 128 -19.51 11.17 -1.24
CA PHE A 128 -19.72 10.35 -2.44
C PHE A 128 -18.76 9.15 -2.49
N LEU A 129 -17.48 9.35 -2.15
CA LEU A 129 -16.51 8.26 -2.11
C LEU A 129 -16.83 7.22 -1.03
N GLU A 130 -17.31 7.64 0.14
CA GLU A 130 -17.75 6.71 1.20
C GLU A 130 -18.97 5.89 0.77
N GLU A 131 -19.95 6.52 0.11
CA GLU A 131 -21.13 5.84 -0.43
C GLU A 131 -20.74 4.81 -1.50
N ALA A 132 -19.86 5.20 -2.43
CA ALA A 132 -19.33 4.31 -3.45
C ALA A 132 -18.61 3.09 -2.85
N ILE A 133 -17.85 3.28 -1.77
CA ILE A 133 -17.22 2.17 -1.03
C ILE A 133 -18.26 1.28 -0.37
N TYR A 134 -19.27 1.86 0.27
CA TYR A 134 -20.34 1.10 0.91
C TYR A 134 -21.06 0.18 -0.08
N LEU A 135 -21.37 0.69 -1.28
CA LEU A 135 -21.98 -0.08 -2.36
C LEU A 135 -21.00 -1.11 -2.95
N GLY A 136 -19.75 -0.71 -3.18
CA GLY A 136 -18.70 -1.55 -3.76
C GLY A 136 -18.34 -2.77 -2.90
N ARG A 137 -18.50 -2.68 -1.58
CA ARG A 137 -18.28 -3.81 -0.65
C ARG A 137 -19.25 -4.98 -0.82
N LYS A 138 -20.46 -4.70 -1.33
CA LYS A 138 -21.51 -5.73 -1.52
C LYS A 138 -21.33 -6.52 -2.81
N GLN A 139 -20.53 -6.00 -3.74
CA GLN A 139 -20.35 -6.56 -5.08
C GLN A 139 -19.07 -7.40 -5.20
N LYS A 140 -19.00 -8.21 -6.25
CA LYS A 140 -17.79 -8.96 -6.63
C LYS A 140 -17.38 -8.54 -8.06
N PRO A 141 -16.14 -8.10 -8.30
CA PRO A 141 -15.03 -7.94 -7.35
C PRO A 141 -15.32 -6.86 -6.29
N ARG A 142 -14.74 -7.04 -5.09
CA ARG A 142 -14.94 -6.11 -3.97
C ARG A 142 -14.14 -4.83 -4.21
N ILE A 143 -14.82 -3.69 -4.10
CA ILE A 143 -14.21 -2.36 -4.23
C ILE A 143 -14.35 -1.64 -2.90
N ASP A 144 -13.25 -1.47 -2.18
CA ASP A 144 -13.22 -0.83 -0.86
C ASP A 144 -12.13 0.23 -0.70
N SER A 145 -11.49 0.62 -1.81
CA SER A 145 -10.40 1.60 -1.83
C SER A 145 -10.83 2.91 -2.49
N ARG A 146 -10.67 4.03 -1.76
CA ARG A 146 -10.85 5.40 -2.28
C ARG A 146 -9.94 5.64 -3.50
N SER A 147 -8.68 5.20 -3.44
CA SER A 147 -7.73 5.40 -4.53
C SER A 147 -8.07 4.59 -5.79
N ALA A 148 -8.79 3.47 -5.68
CA ALA A 148 -9.28 2.75 -6.84
C ALA A 148 -10.40 3.54 -7.55
N ILE A 149 -11.31 4.11 -6.78
CA ILE A 149 -12.43 4.92 -7.28
C ILE A 149 -11.90 6.20 -7.95
N VAL A 150 -10.98 6.91 -7.29
CA VAL A 150 -10.37 8.14 -7.85
C VAL A 150 -9.62 7.83 -9.16
N ARG A 151 -8.84 6.75 -9.23
CA ARG A 151 -8.17 6.35 -10.47
C ARG A 151 -9.16 6.05 -11.59
N PHE A 152 -10.25 5.35 -11.28
CA PHE A 152 -11.30 5.09 -12.26
C PHE A 152 -11.92 6.40 -12.77
N ALA A 153 -12.25 7.34 -11.87
CA ALA A 153 -12.79 8.63 -12.24
C ALA A 153 -11.84 9.44 -13.14
N LEU A 154 -10.55 9.47 -12.81
CA LEU A 154 -9.54 10.15 -13.63
C LEU A 154 -9.38 9.51 -15.03
N ARG A 155 -9.44 8.18 -15.11
CA ARG A 155 -9.42 7.47 -16.40
C ARG A 155 -10.66 7.82 -17.23
N ALA A 156 -11.85 7.74 -16.63
CA ALA A 156 -13.10 8.10 -17.30
C ALA A 156 -13.12 9.58 -17.74
N LEU A 157 -12.56 10.48 -16.93
CA LEU A 157 -12.40 11.88 -17.30
C LEU A 157 -11.45 12.04 -18.50
N SER A 158 -10.31 11.34 -18.50
CA SER A 158 -9.35 11.40 -19.60
C SER A 158 -9.87 10.81 -20.92
N GLU A 159 -10.83 9.88 -20.85
CA GLU A 159 -11.50 9.32 -22.02
C GLU A 159 -12.56 10.26 -22.60
N SER A 160 -13.11 11.18 -21.78
CA SER A 160 -14.24 12.03 -22.15
C SER A 160 -13.87 13.48 -22.42
N MET A 161 -12.79 14.00 -21.84
CA MET A 161 -12.36 15.39 -21.99
C MET A 161 -10.85 15.51 -22.11
N THR A 162 -10.41 16.45 -22.96
CA THR A 162 -9.01 16.87 -22.98
C THR A 162 -8.68 17.72 -21.75
N PRO A 163 -7.41 17.79 -21.32
CA PRO A 163 -7.02 18.64 -20.18
C PRO A 163 -7.38 20.13 -20.36
N GLY A 164 -7.36 20.63 -21.60
CA GLY A 164 -7.76 22.01 -21.90
C GLY A 164 -9.24 22.25 -21.62
N GLU A 165 -10.11 21.34 -22.07
CA GLU A 165 -11.55 21.41 -21.82
C GLU A 165 -11.87 21.29 -20.32
N VAL A 166 -11.12 20.49 -19.57
CA VAL A 166 -11.27 20.41 -18.10
C VAL A 166 -10.99 21.77 -17.45
N ILE A 167 -9.92 22.46 -17.87
CA ILE A 167 -9.59 23.79 -17.36
C ILE A 167 -10.69 24.79 -17.70
N ASP A 168 -11.18 24.77 -18.94
CA ASP A 168 -12.24 25.67 -19.39
C ASP A 168 -13.55 25.41 -18.63
N ALA A 169 -13.91 24.15 -18.38
CA ALA A 169 -15.06 23.78 -17.57
C ALA A 169 -14.94 24.26 -16.11
N ILE A 170 -13.76 24.10 -15.50
CA ILE A 170 -13.49 24.59 -14.14
C ILE A 170 -13.63 26.11 -14.08
N ARG A 171 -13.11 26.84 -15.08
CA ARG A 171 -13.24 28.30 -15.15
C ARG A 171 -14.69 28.72 -15.34
N ALA A 172 -15.46 27.99 -16.16
CA ALA A 172 -16.88 28.27 -16.36
C ALA A 172 -17.73 28.02 -15.10
N ALA A 173 -17.36 27.04 -14.29
CA ALA A 173 -18.02 26.73 -13.01
C ALA A 173 -17.56 27.61 -11.85
N ALA A 174 -16.41 28.31 -11.98
CA ALA A 174 -15.89 29.16 -10.93
C ALA A 174 -16.84 30.36 -10.69
N PRO A 175 -17.09 30.74 -9.43
CA PRO A 175 -17.82 31.96 -9.11
C PRO A 175 -17.16 33.17 -9.78
N PRO A 176 -17.93 34.17 -10.26
CA PRO A 176 -17.35 35.36 -10.86
C PRO A 176 -16.41 36.02 -9.85
N PRO A 177 -15.19 36.42 -10.27
CA PRO A 177 -14.26 37.07 -9.37
C PRO A 177 -14.92 38.34 -8.83
N GLY A 178 -15.11 38.39 -7.52
CA GLY A 178 -15.67 39.56 -6.85
C GLY A 178 -14.75 40.74 -7.08
N ASN A 179 -15.23 41.75 -7.80
CA ASN A 179 -14.54 43.03 -7.99
C ASN A 179 -14.45 43.75 -6.64
N GLN A 180 -13.50 43.36 -5.78
CA GLN A 180 -13.03 44.20 -4.69
C GLN A 180 -12.23 45.34 -5.32
N GLY A 181 -12.98 46.33 -5.82
CA GLY A 181 -12.42 47.53 -6.42
C GLY A 181 -11.40 48.14 -5.47
N ARG A 182 -10.24 48.53 -6.04
CA ARG A 182 -9.19 49.30 -5.37
C ARG A 182 -9.85 50.37 -4.49
N PRO A 183 -9.65 50.35 -3.16
CA PRO A 183 -10.21 51.37 -2.30
C PRO A 183 -9.75 52.73 -2.82
N ARG A 184 -10.71 53.61 -3.15
CA ARG A 184 -10.40 55.00 -3.45
C ARG A 184 -10.07 55.66 -2.12
N LEU A 185 -8.77 55.91 -1.90
CA LEU A 185 -8.29 56.82 -0.86
C LEU A 185 -8.79 58.24 -1.12
#